data_AF-A0A2N0TRF8-F1
#
_entry.id   AF-A0A2N0TRF8-F1
#
_cell.length_a   1.000
_cell.length_b   1.000
_cell.length_c   1.000
_cell.angle_alpha   90.00
_cell.angle_beta   90.00
_cell.angle_gamma   90.00
#
_symmetry.space_group_name_H-M   'P 1'
#
loop_
_entity.id
_entity.type
_entity.pdbx_description
1 polymer ?
#
loop_
_entity_poly.entity_id
_entity_poly.type
_entity_poly.pdbx_seq_one_letter_code
_entity_poly.pdbx_strand_id
1 'polypeptide(L)'
;MITQVNNLSDVRAFGKALIMEGTSFHPDNDFKEYIIKASEKPSYTFKEAKFRNSLMEKCFVICANEKVDVYNIMFEVYLKETGMDKYIPLPLDSFQK
;
A
#
# COMPACT_ATOMS: atom_id res chain seq x y z
N MET A 1 1.93 -11.92 7.16
CA MET A 1 1.59 -10.60 7.75
C MET A 1 2.89 -9.86 7.99
N ILE A 2 3.10 -8.73 7.31
CA ILE A 2 4.32 -7.93 7.51
C ILE A 2 4.22 -7.18 8.84
N THR A 3 5.31 -7.14 9.61
CA THR A 3 5.33 -6.53 10.94
C THR A 3 6.23 -5.29 11.02
N GLN A 4 7.07 -5.08 10.02
CA GLN A 4 8.01 -3.97 9.93
C GLN A 4 8.25 -3.60 8.46
N VAL A 5 8.57 -2.33 8.22
CA VAL A 5 8.97 -1.82 6.92
C VAL A 5 10.29 -1.07 7.12
N ASN A 6 11.37 -1.55 6.49
CA ASN A 6 12.72 -1.02 6.64
C ASN A 6 13.40 -0.65 5.31
N ASN A 7 12.87 -1.12 4.17
CA ASN A 7 13.40 -0.85 2.83
C ASN A 7 12.28 -0.93 1.77
N LEU A 8 12.59 -0.62 0.50
CA LEU A 8 11.62 -0.63 -0.59
C LEU A 8 10.98 -2.01 -0.87
N SER A 9 11.70 -3.11 -0.61
CA SER A 9 11.11 -4.45 -0.74
C SER A 9 10.02 -4.66 0.31
N ASP A 10 10.22 -4.16 1.53
CA ASP A 10 9.21 -4.22 2.58
C ASP A 10 8.01 -3.33 2.27
N VAL A 11 8.23 -2.16 1.66
CA VAL A 11 7.14 -1.28 1.18
C VAL A 11 6.25 -2.05 0.21
N ARG A 12 6.86 -2.73 -0.76
CA ARG A 12 6.14 -3.56 -1.75
C ARG A 12 5.40 -4.72 -1.08
N ALA A 13 6.04 -5.38 -0.12
CA ALA A 13 5.43 -6.47 0.64
C ALA A 13 4.25 -6.00 1.50
N PHE A 14 4.29 -4.78 2.04
CA PHE A 14 3.16 -4.18 2.74
C PHE A 14 1.98 -3.91 1.81
N GLY A 15 2.22 -3.27 0.66
CA GLY A 15 1.18 -3.06 -0.35
C GLY A 15 0.52 -4.37 -0.78
N LYS A 16 1.33 -5.41 -1.04
CA LYS A 16 0.83 -6.76 -1.37
C LYS A 16 -0.02 -7.35 -0.25
N ALA A 17 0.41 -7.20 1.00
CA ALA A 17 -0.35 -7.70 2.15
C ALA A 17 -1.74 -7.05 2.25
N LEU A 18 -1.83 -5.73 2.06
CA LEU A 18 -3.13 -5.03 2.05
C LEU A 18 -4.05 -5.50 0.92
N ILE A 19 -3.50 -5.77 -0.28
CA ILE A 19 -4.28 -6.33 -1.40
C ILE A 19 -4.79 -7.74 -1.06
N MET A 20 -3.94 -8.58 -0.47
CA MET A 20 -4.32 -9.93 -0.05
C MET A 20 -5.35 -9.93 1.10
N GLU A 21 -5.38 -8.88 1.92
CA GLU A 21 -6.44 -8.63 2.92
C GLU A 21 -7.78 -8.22 2.26
N GLY A 22 -7.80 -7.98 0.95
CA GLY A 22 -8.96 -7.48 0.21
C GLY A 22 -9.20 -5.99 0.43
N THR A 23 -8.19 -5.27 0.93
CA THR A 23 -8.30 -3.86 1.29
C THR A 23 -7.99 -2.99 0.09
N SER A 24 -8.98 -2.25 -0.38
CA SER A 24 -8.78 -1.15 -1.33
C SER A 24 -8.24 0.05 -0.56
N PHE A 25 -6.91 0.24 -0.56
CA PHE A 25 -6.25 1.28 0.22
C PHE A 25 -5.81 2.48 -0.61
N HIS A 26 -5.76 3.62 0.07
CA HIS A 26 -5.11 4.83 -0.41
C HIS A 26 -4.07 5.25 0.63
N PRO A 27 -2.80 5.54 0.24
CA PRO A 27 -1.72 5.85 1.18
C PRO A 27 -2.01 6.96 2.19
N ASP A 28 -2.77 8.00 1.82
CA ASP A 28 -3.11 9.10 2.73
C ASP A 28 -4.28 8.81 3.70
N ASN A 29 -5.05 7.75 3.49
CA ASN A 29 -6.27 7.53 4.26
C ASN A 29 -5.98 6.83 5.59
N ASP A 30 -6.59 7.31 6.69
CA ASP A 30 -6.48 6.64 8.00
C ASP A 30 -7.20 5.29 7.95
N PHE A 31 -6.47 4.20 8.27
CA PHE A 31 -7.03 2.84 8.30
C PHE A 31 -8.21 2.66 9.27
N LYS A 32 -8.44 3.59 10.21
CA LYS A 32 -9.62 3.60 11.09
C LYS A 32 -10.92 3.90 10.34
N GLU A 33 -10.84 4.58 9.20
CA GLU A 33 -12.01 4.98 8.41
C GLU A 33 -12.48 3.88 7.46
N TYR A 34 -11.70 2.80 7.34
CA TYR A 34 -11.97 1.73 6.40
C TYR A 34 -13.10 0.86 6.93
N ILE A 35 -14.15 0.68 6.14
CA ILE A 35 -15.31 -0.13 6.50
C ILE A 35 -15.53 -1.29 5.53
N ILE A 36 -16.00 -2.42 6.07
CA ILE A 36 -16.45 -3.56 5.28
C ILE A 36 -17.84 -3.21 4.75
N LYS A 37 -17.93 -2.85 3.47
CA LYS A 37 -19.17 -2.37 2.83
C LYS A 37 -20.40 -3.25 3.10
N ALA A 38 -20.23 -4.57 3.17
CA ALA A 38 -21.33 -5.51 3.41
C ALA A 38 -21.91 -5.47 4.83
N SER A 39 -21.13 -5.03 5.83
CA SER A 39 -21.52 -5.05 7.24
C SER A 39 -21.50 -3.69 7.92
N GLU A 40 -20.98 -2.67 7.23
CA GLU A 40 -20.71 -1.32 7.76
C GLU A 40 -19.82 -1.30 9.01
N LYS A 41 -19.17 -2.42 9.33
CA LYS A 41 -18.23 -2.53 10.44
C LYS A 41 -16.83 -2.07 10.00
N PRO A 42 -16.00 -1.59 10.95
CA PRO A 42 -14.60 -1.32 10.67
C PRO A 42 -13.89 -2.53 10.07
N SER A 43 -13.08 -2.30 9.05
CA SER A 43 -12.21 -3.32 8.42
C SER A 43 -11.12 -3.80 9.38
N TYR A 44 -10.76 -2.93 10.33
CA TYR A 44 -9.71 -3.16 11.30
C TYR A 44 -10.17 -2.77 12.69
N THR A 45 -9.71 -3.48 13.70
CA THR A 45 -9.76 -2.98 15.08
C THR A 45 -8.92 -1.70 15.21
N PHE A 46 -9.18 -0.89 16.23
CA PHE A 46 -8.40 0.34 16.47
C PHE A 46 -6.87 0.07 16.55
N LYS A 47 -6.48 -1.03 17.18
CA LYS A 47 -5.07 -1.43 17.32
C LYS A 47 -4.46 -1.81 15.97
N GLU A 48 -5.20 -2.54 15.15
CA GLU A 48 -4.80 -2.95 13.80
C GLU A 48 -4.69 -1.77 12.84
N ALA A 49 -5.65 -0.84 12.88
CA ALA A 49 -5.62 0.38 12.09
C ALA A 49 -4.43 1.25 12.47
N LYS A 50 -4.21 1.48 13.78
CA LYS A 50 -3.04 2.23 14.28
C LYS A 50 -1.73 1.59 13.85
N PHE A 51 -1.66 0.26 13.85
CA PHE A 51 -0.48 -0.46 13.39
C PHE A 51 -0.25 -0.30 11.88
N ARG A 52 -1.30 -0.40 11.05
CA ARG A 52 -1.18 -0.19 9.61
C ARG A 52 -0.83 1.24 9.25
N ASN A 53 -1.39 2.24 9.95
CA ASN A 53 -1.00 3.64 9.80
C ASN A 53 0.51 3.82 10.07
N SER A 54 1.04 3.23 11.14
CA SER A 54 2.48 3.38 11.44
C SER A 54 3.39 2.67 10.44
N LEU A 55 2.94 1.56 9.84
CA LEU A 55 3.65 0.95 8.71
C LEU A 55 3.58 1.81 7.45
N MET A 56 2.43 2.43 7.17
CA MET A 56 2.26 3.35 6.03
C MET A 56 3.13 4.60 6.17
N GLU A 57 3.18 5.21 7.36
CA GLU A 57 4.10 6.33 7.67
C GLU A 57 5.56 5.96 7.39
N LYS A 58 5.99 4.74 7.77
CA LYS A 58 7.33 4.25 7.43
C LYS A 58 7.54 4.09 5.93
N CYS A 59 6.50 3.68 5.19
CA CYS A 59 6.57 3.61 3.73
C CYS A 59 6.86 4.99 3.13
N PHE A 60 6.18 6.04 3.59
CA PHE A 60 6.46 7.42 3.15
C PHE A 60 7.92 7.82 3.44
N VAL A 61 8.40 7.58 4.66
CA VAL A 61 9.79 7.93 5.05
C VAL A 61 10.81 7.21 4.17
N ILE A 62 10.66 5.90 3.97
CA ILE A 62 11.59 5.10 3.17
C ILE A 62 11.54 5.53 1.70
N CYS A 63 10.35 5.72 1.14
CA CYS A 63 10.21 6.15 -0.25
C CYS A 63 10.83 7.55 -0.47
N ALA A 64 10.60 8.48 0.45
CA ALA A 64 11.21 9.81 0.40
C ALA A 64 12.74 9.76 0.43
N ASN A 65 13.32 8.93 1.32
CA ASN A 65 14.77 8.75 1.42
C ASN A 65 15.39 8.18 0.13
N GLU A 66 14.69 7.25 -0.51
CA GLU A 66 15.10 6.61 -1.77
C GLU A 66 14.72 7.43 -3.01
N LYS A 67 14.15 8.64 -2.82
CA LYS A 67 13.69 9.56 -3.88
C LYS A 67 12.70 8.90 -4.85
N VAL A 68 11.84 8.04 -4.32
CA VAL A 68 10.75 7.38 -5.05
C VAL A 68 9.42 7.80 -4.46
N ASP A 69 8.39 7.83 -5.30
CA ASP A 69 7.03 8.12 -4.85
C ASP A 69 6.37 6.83 -4.33
N VAL A 70 5.84 6.89 -3.10
CA VAL A 70 5.10 5.78 -2.49
C VAL A 70 3.87 5.41 -3.32
N TYR A 71 3.23 6.40 -3.97
CA TYR A 71 2.08 6.17 -4.85
C TYR A 71 2.46 5.30 -6.03
N ASN A 72 3.60 5.61 -6.66
CA ASN A 72 4.10 4.84 -7.80
C ASN A 72 4.43 3.40 -7.40
N ILE A 73 5.08 3.19 -6.24
CA ILE A 73 5.40 1.85 -5.75
C ILE A 73 4.13 1.05 -5.44
N MET A 74 3.19 1.64 -4.68
CA MET A 74 1.97 0.93 -4.29
C MET A 74 1.08 0.64 -5.50
N PHE A 75 1.01 1.57 -6.46
CA PHE A 75 0.27 1.35 -7.70
C PHE A 75 0.92 0.28 -8.59
N GLU A 76 2.26 0.28 -8.71
CA GLU A 76 2.99 -0.79 -9.41
C GLU A 76 2.69 -2.17 -8.80
N VAL A 77 2.68 -2.26 -7.47
CA VAL A 77 2.31 -3.50 -6.75
C VAL A 77 0.86 -3.89 -7.07
N TYR A 78 -0.08 -2.95 -7.01
CA TYR A 78 -1.47 -3.21 -7.37
C TYR A 78 -1.61 -3.75 -8.79
N LEU A 79 -0.97 -3.12 -9.78
CA LEU A 79 -1.03 -3.55 -11.17
C LEU A 79 -0.50 -4.98 -11.35
N LYS A 80 0.62 -5.31 -10.71
CA LYS A 80 1.22 -6.65 -10.78
C LYS A 80 0.38 -7.71 -10.09
N GLU A 81 -0.11 -7.43 -8.89
CA GLU A 81 -0.90 -8.42 -8.12
C GLU A 81 -2.29 -8.67 -8.71
N THR A 82 -2.85 -7.70 -9.44
CA THR A 82 -4.14 -7.84 -10.13
C THR A 82 -4.01 -8.31 -11.58
N GLY A 83 -2.80 -8.38 -12.12
CA GLY A 83 -2.53 -8.68 -13.53
C GLY A 83 -2.94 -7.57 -14.51
N MET A 84 -3.19 -6.36 -13.99
CA MET A 84 -3.52 -5.18 -14.79
C MET A 84 -2.29 -4.56 -15.47
N ASP A 85 -1.08 -4.91 -15.02
CA ASP A 85 0.19 -4.54 -15.65
C ASP A 85 0.29 -4.94 -17.13
N LYS A 86 -0.49 -5.95 -17.56
CA LYS A 86 -0.62 -6.36 -18.97
C LYS A 86 -1.33 -5.32 -19.85
N TYR A 87 -2.09 -4.42 -19.24
CA TYR A 87 -2.94 -3.45 -19.93
C TYR A 87 -2.59 -2.01 -19.58
N ILE A 88 -2.03 -1.78 -18.39
CA ILE A 88 -1.67 -0.46 -17.86
C ILE A 88 -0.14 -0.43 -17.70
N PRO A 89 0.57 0.49 -18.38
CA PRO A 89 2.02 0.65 -18.20
C PRO A 89 2.38 0.95 -16.75
N LEU A 90 3.49 0.39 -16.28
CA LEU A 90 3.94 0.63 -14.91
C LEU A 90 4.44 2.08 -14.75
N PRO A 91 4.17 2.74 -13.61
CA PRO A 91 4.57 4.12 -13.40
C PRO A 91 6.08 4.35 -13.58
N LEU A 92 6.91 3.43 -13.10
CA LEU A 92 8.36 3.54 -13.19
C LEU A 92 8.90 3.42 -14.63
N ASP A 93 8.14 2.80 -15.54
CA ASP A 93 8.53 2.70 -16.95
C ASP A 93 8.29 4.02 -17.71
N SER A 94 7.46 4.90 -17.16
CA SER A 94 7.06 6.15 -17.82
C SER A 94 8.02 7.32 -17.61
N PHE A 95 8.98 7.21 -16.69
CA PHE A 95 9.99 8.24 -16.39
C PHE A 95 11.34 8.04 -17.13
N GLN A 96 11.43 7.10 -18.07
CA GLN A 96 12.64 6.82 -18.85
C GLN A 96 12.60 7.33 -20.31
N LYS A 97 11.72 8.30 -20.63
CA LYS A 97 11.69 8.94 -21.95
C LYS A 97 12.26 10.34 -21.95
#